data_AF-O69714-F1
#
_entry.id   AF-O69714-F1
#
_cell.length_a   1.000
_cell.length_b   1.000
_cell.length_c   1.000
_cell.angle_alpha   90.00
_cell.angle_beta   90.00
_cell.angle_gamma   90.00
#
_symmetry.space_group_name_H-M   'P 1'
#
loop_
_entity.id
_entity.type
_entity.pdbx_description
1 polymer ?
#
loop_
_entity_poly.entity_id
_entity_poly.type
_entity_poly.pdbx_seq_one_letter_code
_entity_poly.pdbx_strand_id
1 'polypeptide(L)'
;MILTGAFLADAAAAVDNKLNVQGGVLSRFAVGPDRLARFVLVVLTQAEPDSSDRDITVEMRPPTDDEPIRLNFEAPEAAVAEFPGFAFFEIQLRLPVNGRWVLVVTGGTGAISLPVLVSDMPATIGF
;
A
#
# COMPACT_ATOMS: atom_id res chain seq x y z
N MET A 1 -17.71 1.27 3.56
CA MET A 1 -16.51 1.68 4.31
C MET A 1 -15.96 2.95 3.67
N ILE A 2 -15.43 3.90 4.45
CA ILE A 2 -14.74 5.08 3.89
C ILE A 2 -13.23 4.91 4.09
N LEU A 3 -12.44 5.05 3.02
CA LEU A 3 -10.99 5.23 3.11
C LEU A 3 -10.67 6.68 3.53
N THR A 4 -10.01 6.84 4.67
CA THR A 4 -9.63 8.15 5.21
C THR A 4 -8.14 8.47 5.03
N GLY A 5 -7.31 7.44 4.86
CA GLY A 5 -5.88 7.59 4.69
C GLY A 5 -5.23 6.30 4.17
N ALA A 6 -4.05 6.43 3.57
CA ALA A 6 -3.20 5.30 3.26
C ALA A 6 -1.73 5.72 3.25
N PHE A 7 -0.83 4.81 3.60
CA PHE A 7 0.61 5.02 3.49
C PHE A 7 1.33 3.68 3.38
N LEU A 8 2.58 3.74 2.93
CA LEU A 8 3.45 2.56 2.80
C LEU A 8 4.44 2.51 3.95
N ALA A 9 4.64 1.33 4.51
CA ALA A 9 5.56 1.08 5.62
C ALA A 9 6.45 -0.13 5.34
N ASP A 10 7.52 -0.27 6.12
CA ASP A 10 8.40 -1.44 6.05
C ASP A 10 7.75 -2.64 6.75
N ALA A 11 7.14 -2.41 7.91
CA ALA A 11 6.29 -3.39 8.59
C ALA A 11 5.16 -2.72 9.38
N ALA A 12 4.07 -3.45 9.59
CA ALA A 12 2.98 -3.03 10.48
C ALA A 12 2.45 -4.22 11.28
N ALA A 13 1.95 -3.94 12.48
CA ALA A 13 1.33 -4.92 13.36
C ALA A 13 0.19 -4.28 14.16
N ALA A 14 -0.81 -5.08 14.52
CA ALA A 14 -1.80 -4.69 15.52
C ALA A 14 -1.33 -5.18 16.90
N VAL A 15 -1.09 -4.25 17.82
CA VAL A 15 -0.71 -4.54 19.22
C VAL A 15 -1.67 -3.78 20.13
N ASP A 16 -2.37 -4.49 21.02
CA ASP A 16 -3.38 -3.93 21.92
C ASP A 16 -4.44 -3.07 21.21
N ASN A 17 -4.97 -3.57 20.08
CA ASN A 17 -5.91 -2.86 19.19
C ASN A 17 -5.40 -1.53 18.64
N LYS A 18 -4.08 -1.31 18.66
CA LYS A 18 -3.43 -0.14 18.06
C LYS A 18 -2.55 -0.56 16.91
N LEU A 19 -2.54 0.29 15.89
CA LEU A 19 -1.62 0.17 14.78
C LEU A 19 -0.22 0.54 15.24
N ASN A 20 0.71 -0.42 15.13
CA ASN A 20 2.14 -0.21 15.31
C ASN A 20 2.80 -0.29 13.94
N VAL A 21 3.59 0.72 13.58
CA VAL A 21 4.28 0.83 12.29
C VAL A 21 5.77 0.87 12.56
N GLN A 22 6.51 0.01 11.88
CA GLN A 22 7.98 0.05 11.89
C GLN A 22 8.50 0.62 10.58
N GLY A 23 9.58 1.39 10.71
CA GLY A 23 10.14 2.16 9.62
C GLY A 23 9.45 3.52 9.43
N GLY A 24 9.77 4.17 8.33
CA GLY A 24 9.15 5.43 7.92
C GLY A 24 8.11 5.22 6.81
N VAL A 25 7.42 6.30 6.44
CA VAL A 25 6.56 6.29 5.26
C VAL A 25 7.42 6.12 4.02
N LEU A 26 7.24 5.01 3.31
CA LEU A 26 8.00 4.70 2.11
C LEU A 26 7.50 5.54 0.94
N SER A 27 8.40 6.34 0.37
CA SER A 27 8.17 7.14 -0.85
C SER A 27 9.11 6.76 -1.99
N ARG A 28 10.03 5.82 -1.74
CA ARG A 28 11.04 5.37 -2.69
C ARG A 28 11.35 3.89 -2.48
N PHE A 29 11.47 3.15 -3.58
CA PHE A 29 12.01 1.79 -3.60
C PHE A 29 13.31 1.75 -4.41
N ALA A 30 14.36 1.22 -3.79
CA ALA A 30 15.60 0.85 -4.47
C ALA A 30 15.56 -0.66 -4.71
N VAL A 31 15.29 -1.08 -5.95
CA VAL A 31 15.06 -2.49 -6.28
C VAL A 31 16.31 -3.16 -6.84
N GLY A 32 16.50 -4.43 -6.49
CA GLY A 32 17.62 -5.24 -6.99
C GLY A 32 17.43 -5.69 -8.44
N PRO A 33 18.33 -6.58 -8.93
CA PRO A 33 18.25 -7.12 -10.30
C PRO A 33 16.97 -7.90 -10.61
N ASP A 34 16.35 -8.49 -9.58
CA ASP A 34 15.06 -9.18 -9.69
C ASP A 34 13.87 -8.22 -9.85
N ARG A 35 14.10 -6.93 -9.56
CA ARG A 35 13.11 -5.84 -9.58
C ARG A 35 11.97 -6.06 -8.58
N LEU A 36 12.21 -6.80 -7.49
CA LEU A 36 11.20 -7.03 -6.47
C LEU A 36 11.19 -5.90 -5.44
N ALA A 37 9.98 -5.44 -5.11
CA ALA A 37 9.71 -4.54 -3.99
C ALA A 37 8.77 -5.24 -3.01
N ARG A 38 9.13 -5.19 -1.73
CA ARG A 38 8.30 -5.63 -0.60
C ARG A 38 7.99 -4.43 0.27
N PHE A 39 6.72 -4.29 0.64
CA PHE A 39 6.26 -3.21 1.48
C PHE A 39 4.93 -3.59 2.11
N VAL A 40 4.57 -2.90 3.18
CA VAL A 40 3.25 -2.99 3.79
C VAL A 40 2.42 -1.79 3.38
N LEU A 41 1.28 -2.03 2.74
CA LEU A 41 0.25 -1.02 2.57
C LEU A 41 -0.56 -0.94 3.86
N VAL A 42 -0.60 0.23 4.48
CA VAL A 42 -1.51 0.52 5.59
C VAL A 42 -2.63 1.41 5.07
N VAL A 43 -3.87 1.03 5.37
CA VAL A 43 -5.07 1.83 5.10
C VAL A 43 -5.74 2.21 6.40
N LEU A 44 -6.24 3.44 6.44
CA LEU A 44 -7.08 3.96 7.51
C LEU A 44 -8.51 4.05 7.01
N THR A 45 -9.41 3.57 7.82
CA THR A 45 -10.81 3.34 7.46
C THR A 45 -11.72 3.94 8.50
N GLN A 46 -12.90 4.33 8.05
CA GLN A 46 -13.99 4.77 8.89
C GLN A 46 -15.24 3.98 8.50
N ALA A 47 -16.03 3.60 9.51
CA ALA A 47 -17.33 3.00 9.30
C ALA A 47 -18.20 3.93 8.45
N GLU A 48 -18.79 3.37 7.40
CA GLU A 48 -19.78 4.07 6.60
C GLU A 48 -21.14 3.46 6.97
N PRO A 49 -22.10 4.25 7.47
CA PRO A 49 -23.43 3.74 7.81
C PRO A 49 -24.03 2.99 6.63
N ASP A 50 -24.65 1.84 6.91
CA ASP A 50 -25.37 1.02 5.93
C ASP A 50 -24.53 0.43 4.79
N SER A 51 -23.20 0.46 4.91
CA SER A 51 -22.27 -0.10 3.92
C SER A 51 -21.55 -1.31 4.49
N SER A 52 -21.82 -2.49 3.91
CA SER A 52 -21.07 -3.72 4.18
C SER A 52 -19.87 -3.91 3.24
N ASP A 53 -19.56 -2.91 2.42
CA ASP A 53 -18.45 -2.96 1.48
C ASP A 53 -17.11 -2.87 2.22
N ARG A 54 -16.26 -3.87 1.97
CA ARG A 54 -14.91 -4.04 2.54
C ARG A 54 -13.86 -4.29 1.45
N ASP A 55 -14.24 -4.21 0.19
CA ASP A 55 -13.34 -4.44 -0.91
C ASP A 55 -12.31 -3.30 -0.99
N ILE A 56 -11.05 -3.69 -1.10
CA ILE A 56 -9.93 -2.79 -1.33
C ILE A 56 -9.25 -3.22 -2.63
N THR A 57 -9.35 -2.36 -3.64
CA THR A 57 -8.63 -2.51 -4.90
C THR A 57 -7.37 -1.68 -4.86
N VAL A 58 -6.24 -2.30 -5.16
CA VAL A 58 -4.94 -1.65 -5.26
C VAL A 58 -4.45 -1.74 -6.69
N GLU A 59 -4.22 -0.61 -7.34
CA GLU A 59 -3.60 -0.52 -8.65
C GLU A 59 -2.21 0.09 -8.53
N MET A 60 -1.18 -0.63 -8.96
CA MET A 60 0.18 -0.12 -9.08
C MET A 60 0.43 0.30 -10.53
N ARG A 61 0.36 1.61 -10.78
CA ARG A 61 0.44 2.19 -12.13
C ARG A 61 1.88 2.51 -12.49
N PRO A 62 2.39 2.00 -13.63
CA PRO A 62 3.73 2.30 -14.08
C PRO A 62 3.88 3.76 -14.55
N PRO A 63 5.12 4.28 -14.64
CA PRO A 63 5.42 5.56 -15.28
C PRO A 63 5.29 5.53 -16.82
N THR A 64 5.04 4.35 -17.40
CA THR A 64 4.82 4.10 -18.83
C THR A 64 3.32 3.96 -19.11
N ASP A 65 2.94 3.80 -20.38
CA ASP A 65 1.56 3.52 -20.79
C ASP A 65 1.16 2.04 -20.64
N ASP A 66 1.98 1.23 -19.95
CA ASP A 66 1.68 -0.18 -19.68
C ASP A 66 0.49 -0.34 -18.71
N GLU A 67 -0.14 -1.50 -18.73
CA GLU A 67 -1.29 -1.79 -17.86
C GLU A 67 -0.91 -1.76 -16.36
N PRO A 68 -1.78 -1.22 -15.49
CA PRO A 68 -1.58 -1.28 -14.04
C PRO A 68 -1.57 -2.71 -13.52
N ILE A 69 -0.71 -2.97 -12.52
CA ILE A 69 -0.78 -4.22 -11.76
C ILE A 69 -1.92 -4.08 -10.74
N ARG A 70 -2.92 -4.97 -10.81
CA ARG A 70 -4.08 -4.95 -9.92
C ARG A 70 -4.00 -6.02 -8.85
N LEU A 71 -4.33 -5.64 -7.63
CA LEU A 71 -4.48 -6.54 -6.47
C LEU A 71 -5.81 -6.20 -5.79
N ASN A 72 -6.53 -7.23 -5.35
CA ASN A 72 -7.77 -7.08 -4.60
C ASN A 72 -7.59 -7.71 -3.22
N PHE A 73 -8.07 -7.00 -2.21
CA PHE A 73 -8.06 -7.41 -0.82
C PHE A 73 -9.43 -7.18 -0.21
N GLU A 74 -9.70 -7.88 0.89
CA GLU A 74 -10.86 -7.60 1.73
C GLU A 74 -10.35 -7.09 3.09
N ALA A 75 -10.88 -5.95 3.53
CA ALA A 75 -10.56 -5.43 4.85
C ALA A 75 -11.17 -6.34 5.94
N PRO A 76 -10.43 -6.64 7.02
CA PRO A 76 -10.99 -7.41 8.13
C PRO A 76 -12.14 -6.64 8.79
N GLU A 77 -13.10 -7.35 9.36
CA GLU A 77 -14.28 -6.76 9.99
C GLU A 77 -13.94 -5.71 11.07
N ALA A 78 -12.90 -5.99 11.86
CA ALA A 78 -12.38 -5.07 12.88
C ALA A 78 -11.96 -3.71 12.30
N ALA A 79 -11.49 -3.66 11.05
CA ALA A 79 -11.10 -2.41 10.38
C ALA A 79 -12.31 -1.52 10.04
N VAL A 80 -13.53 -2.07 10.02
CA VAL A 80 -14.73 -1.31 9.66
C VAL A 80 -15.63 -1.08 10.89
N ALA A 81 -15.42 -1.83 11.97
CA ALA A 81 -16.24 -1.79 13.18
C ALA A 81 -15.83 -0.73 14.21
N GLU A 82 -14.53 -0.50 14.44
CA GLU A 82 -14.03 0.46 15.44
C GLU A 82 -13.39 1.68 14.77
N PHE A 83 -13.56 2.87 15.38
CA PHE A 83 -12.91 4.10 14.93
C PHE A 83 -11.74 4.49 15.86
N PRO A 84 -10.55 4.80 15.31
CA PRO A 84 -10.18 4.71 13.89
C PRO A 84 -9.91 3.26 13.47
N GLY A 85 -10.50 2.87 12.34
CA GLY A 85 -10.29 1.57 11.74
C GLY A 85 -8.99 1.58 10.95
N PHE A 86 -8.32 0.42 10.89
CA PHE A 86 -7.16 0.26 10.04
C PHE A 86 -7.02 -1.18 9.56
N ALA A 87 -6.41 -1.34 8.40
CA ALA A 87 -5.96 -2.63 7.90
C ALA A 87 -4.57 -2.48 7.29
N PHE A 88 -3.83 -3.57 7.21
CA PHE A 88 -2.53 -3.58 6.55
C PHE A 88 -2.35 -4.85 5.74
N PHE A 89 -1.65 -4.72 4.62
CA PHE A 89 -1.45 -5.79 3.66
C PHE A 89 0.02 -5.84 3.25
N GLU A 90 0.65 -7.01 3.42
CA GLU A 90 1.98 -7.25 2.88
C GLU A 90 1.89 -7.44 1.38
N ILE A 91 2.60 -6.60 0.63
CA ILE A 91 2.57 -6.59 -0.83
C ILE A 91 3.99 -6.85 -1.35
N GLN A 92 4.08 -7.83 -2.25
CA GLN A 92 5.28 -8.09 -3.02
C GLN A 92 4.97 -7.93 -4.51
N LEU A 93 5.60 -6.95 -5.15
CA LEU A 93 5.41 -6.66 -6.57
C LEU A 93 6.74 -6.62 -7.31
N ARG A 94 6.70 -6.98 -8.59
CA ARG A 94 7.81 -6.75 -9.51
C ARG A 94 7.60 -5.42 -10.21
N LEU A 95 8.57 -4.51 -10.08
CA LEU A 95 8.51 -3.15 -10.62
C LEU A 95 9.58 -2.98 -11.72
N PRO A 96 9.31 -3.40 -12.97
CA PRO A 96 10.33 -3.59 -13.99
C PRO A 96 10.97 -2.28 -14.50
N VAL A 97 10.29 -1.15 -14.38
CA VAL A 97 10.74 0.15 -14.91
C VAL A 97 11.07 1.14 -13.80
N ASN A 98 12.13 1.91 -13.99
CA ASN A 98 12.48 3.04 -13.12
C ASN A 98 11.55 4.21 -13.39
N GLY A 99 11.37 5.06 -12.38
CA GLY A 99 10.55 6.27 -12.48
C GLY A 99 9.50 6.36 -11.39
N ARG A 100 8.56 7.28 -11.56
CA ARG A 100 7.50 7.54 -10.58
C ARG A 100 6.30 6.65 -10.85
N TRP A 101 6.16 5.61 -10.04
CA TRP A 101 4.95 4.80 -9.97
C TRP A 101 3.90 5.50 -9.12
N VAL A 102 2.64 5.11 -9.30
CA VAL A 102 1.54 5.57 -8.44
C VAL A 102 0.75 4.36 -7.96
N LEU A 103 0.70 4.16 -6.65
CA LEU A 103 -0.21 3.20 -6.04
C LEU A 103 -1.55 3.88 -5.80
N VAL A 104 -2.61 3.40 -6.45
CA VAL A 104 -3.98 3.86 -6.24
C VAL A 104 -4.69 2.84 -5.38
N VAL A 105 -5.19 3.26 -4.23
CA VAL A 105 -5.96 2.43 -3.30
C VAL A 105 -7.39 2.91 -3.32
N THR A 106 -8.30 2.04 -3.75
CA THR A 106 -9.73 2.32 -3.87
C THR A 106 -10.49 1.42 -2.90
N GLY A 107 -11.48 1.96 -2.20
CA GLY A 107 -12.30 1.22 -1.25
C GLY A 107 -13.52 2.04 -0.84
N GLY A 108 -14.70 1.39 -0.88
CA GLY A 108 -15.99 2.06 -0.75
C GLY A 108 -16.11 3.29 -1.66
N THR A 109 -16.38 4.45 -1.07
CA THR A 109 -16.63 5.70 -1.81
C THR A 109 -15.38 6.52 -2.14
N GLY A 110 -14.18 6.06 -1.77
CA GLY A 110 -12.94 6.84 -1.86
C GLY A 110 -11.81 6.15 -2.64
N ALA A 111 -10.88 6.98 -3.13
CA ALA A 111 -9.60 6.55 -3.68
C ALA A 111 -8.45 7.43 -3.18
N ILE A 112 -7.32 6.82 -2.85
CA ILE A 112 -6.11 7.48 -2.35
C ILE A 112 -4.95 7.12 -3.28
N SER A 113 -4.18 8.13 -3.70
CA SER A 113 -3.02 7.95 -4.59
C SER A 113 -1.72 8.22 -3.84
N LEU A 114 -0.81 7.24 -3.88
CA LEU A 114 0.50 7.28 -3.23
C LEU A 114 1.60 7.24 -4.30
N PRO A 115 2.28 8.35 -4.59
CA PRO A 115 3.40 8.33 -5.52
C PRO A 115 4.62 7.66 -4.89
N VAL A 116 5.27 6.79 -5.66
CA VAL A 116 6.48 6.10 -5.24
C VAL A 116 7.54 6.18 -6.33
N LEU A 117 8.76 6.57 -5.96
CA LEU A 117 9.88 6.56 -6.90
C LEU A 117 10.58 5.21 -6.88
N VAL A 118 10.70 4.57 -8.03
CA VAL A 118 11.45 3.32 -8.21
C VAL A 118 12.76 3.62 -8.91
N SER A 119 13.86 3.15 -8.33
CA SER A 119 15.21 3.23 -8.89
C SER A 119 15.95 1.91 -8.70
N ASP A 120 17.00 1.70 -9.47
CA ASP A 120 17.93 0.59 -9.21
C ASP A 120 18.61 0.79 -7.86
N MET A 121 18.82 -0.32 -7.14
CA MET A 121 19.66 -0.32 -5.96
C MET A 121 21.09 0.04 -6.39
N PRO A 122 21.76 0.99 -5.70
CA PRO A 122 23.13 1.32 -6.03
C PRO A 122 23.99 0.05 -5.94
N ALA A 123 24.81 -0.19 -6.96
CA ALA A 123 25.76 -1.30 -6.93
C ALA A 123 26.59 -1.17 -5.65
N THR A 124 26.46 -2.13 -4.75
CA THR A 124 27.34 -2.19 -3.58
C THR A 124 28.71 -2.58 -4.13
N ILE A 125 29.56 -1.58 -4.34
CA ILE A 125 30.95 -1.80 -4.73
C ILE A 125 31.62 -2.40 -3.49
N GLY A 126 31.71 -3.72 -3.45
CA GLY A 126 32.50 -4.42 -2.44
C GLY A 126 33.97 -4.09 -2.64
N PHE A 127 34.61 -3.60 -1.57
CA PHE A 127 36.06 -3.54 -1.41
C PHE A 127 36.57 -4.85 -0.82
#